data_AF-A0A9P8VAA4-F1
#
_entry.id   AF-A0A9P8VAA4-F1
#
_cell.length_a   1.000
_cell.length_b   1.000
_cell.length_c   1.000
_cell.angle_alpha   90.00
_cell.angle_beta   90.00
_cell.angle_gamma   90.00
#
_symmetry.space_group_name_H-M   'P 1'
#
loop_
_entity.id
_entity.type
_entity.pdbx_description
1 polymer ?
#
loop_
_entity_poly.entity_id
_entity_poly.type
_entity_poly.pdbx_seq_one_letter_code
_entity_poly.pdbx_strand_id
1 'polypeptide(L)'
;MSSPKTAASASKPELPPNVLIFTPKLRATADTLLNGRIFTRLATTSTTDPSALVAAAAKVGDTFCFPFRSGILIFDGVGADEDVDIADTHHEHFRVVCLALKDAGIDLDVAGCVFDVKDILKAGFQLDVLSSGSVLAIDLMDGEEESDDDEDLEASLAALVSGSGTSIS
;
A
#
# COMPACT_ATOMS: atom_id res chain seq x y z
N MET A 1 8.76 9.73 -54.47
CA MET A 1 9.02 10.20 -53.10
C MET A 1 7.69 10.26 -52.37
N SER A 2 7.40 9.29 -51.52
CA SER A 2 6.25 9.35 -50.60
C SER A 2 6.66 8.69 -49.30
N SER A 3 6.99 9.49 -48.30
CA SER A 3 7.25 9.06 -46.94
C SER A 3 5.95 8.58 -46.29
N PRO A 4 5.95 7.47 -45.51
CA PRO A 4 4.84 7.18 -44.63
C PRO A 4 4.90 8.12 -43.41
N LYS A 5 3.77 8.78 -43.15
CA LYS A 5 3.51 9.63 -41.99
C LYS A 5 3.39 8.73 -40.76
N THR A 6 4.40 8.75 -39.89
CA THR A 6 4.37 8.08 -38.59
C THR A 6 3.21 8.64 -37.76
N ALA A 7 2.21 7.80 -37.49
CA ALA A 7 1.16 8.10 -36.54
C ALA A 7 1.79 8.11 -35.14
N ALA A 8 1.74 9.27 -34.47
CA ALA A 8 2.10 9.39 -33.07
C ALA A 8 1.11 8.56 -32.24
N SER A 9 1.59 7.47 -31.66
CA SER A 9 0.90 6.72 -30.61
C SER A 9 0.71 7.65 -29.42
N ALA A 10 -0.53 8.03 -29.12
CA ALA A 10 -0.88 8.75 -27.91
C ALA A 10 -0.53 7.87 -26.70
N SER A 11 0.53 8.22 -25.98
CA SER A 11 0.90 7.57 -24.71
C SER A 11 -0.22 7.81 -23.71
N LYS A 12 -0.87 6.73 -23.27
CA LYS A 12 -1.88 6.76 -22.22
C LYS A 12 -1.24 7.35 -20.95
N PRO A 13 -1.92 8.22 -20.19
CA PRO A 13 -1.39 8.69 -18.92
C PRO A 13 -1.08 7.48 -18.02
N GLU A 14 0.18 7.33 -17.63
CA GLU A 14 0.60 6.32 -16.66
C GLU A 14 0.46 6.90 -15.26
N LEU A 15 -0.15 6.13 -14.37
CA LEU A 15 -0.27 6.51 -12.97
C LEU A 15 1.11 6.41 -12.30
N PRO A 16 1.38 7.25 -11.28
CA PRO A 16 2.56 7.07 -10.44
C PRO A 16 2.62 5.63 -9.86
N PRO A 17 3.82 5.09 -9.62
CA PRO A 17 4.00 3.68 -9.26
C PRO A 17 3.33 3.30 -7.92
N ASN A 18 3.14 4.27 -7.02
CA ASN A 18 2.47 4.10 -5.74
C ASN A 18 0.95 4.35 -5.80
N VAL A 19 0.41 4.70 -6.97
CA VAL A 19 -1.01 5.00 -7.16
C VAL A 19 -1.68 3.90 -7.95
N LEU A 20 -2.74 3.33 -7.37
CA LEU A 20 -3.52 2.25 -7.96
C LEU A 20 -5.00 2.63 -8.02
N ILE A 21 -5.69 2.11 -9.02
CA ILE A 21 -7.15 2.22 -9.12
C ILE A 21 -7.75 0.84 -8.89
N PHE A 22 -8.40 0.67 -7.75
CA PHE A 22 -9.20 -0.51 -7.45
C PHE A 22 -10.60 -0.37 -8.04
N THR A 23 -10.96 -1.28 -8.94
CA THR A 23 -12.29 -1.31 -9.56
C THR A 23 -12.93 -2.67 -9.28
N PRO A 24 -13.54 -2.86 -8.09
CA PRO A 24 -14.17 -4.12 -7.74
C PRO A 24 -15.39 -4.40 -8.61
N LYS A 25 -15.72 -5.68 -8.80
CA LYS A 25 -16.92 -6.12 -9.52
C LYS A 25 -18.21 -5.68 -8.82
N LEU A 26 -18.19 -5.66 -7.50
CA LEU A 26 -19.33 -5.27 -6.67
C LEU A 26 -19.07 -3.90 -6.06
N ARG A 27 -20.04 -3.00 -6.20
CA ARG A 27 -19.95 -1.67 -5.56
C ARG A 27 -19.83 -1.77 -4.04
N ALA A 28 -20.52 -2.72 -3.43
CA ALA A 28 -20.47 -2.96 -1.99
C ALA A 28 -19.03 -3.22 -1.50
N THR A 29 -18.18 -3.83 -2.31
CA THR A 29 -16.77 -4.06 -1.99
C THR A 29 -15.97 -2.76 -1.92
N ALA A 30 -16.22 -1.80 -2.81
CA ALA A 30 -15.62 -0.47 -2.72
C ALA A 30 -16.06 0.22 -1.42
N ASP A 31 -17.35 0.10 -1.06
CA ASP A 31 -17.88 0.63 0.19
C ASP A 31 -17.25 -0.05 1.43
N THR A 32 -17.01 -1.36 1.39
CA THR A 32 -16.31 -2.12 2.45
C THR A 32 -14.86 -1.69 2.58
N LEU A 33 -14.14 -1.48 1.47
CA LEU A 33 -12.76 -0.99 1.50
C LEU A 33 -12.68 0.42 2.11
N LEU A 34 -13.57 1.32 1.68
CA LEU A 34 -13.58 2.72 2.12
C LEU A 34 -14.00 2.89 3.59
N ASN A 35 -14.90 2.04 4.09
CA ASN A 35 -15.44 2.13 5.46
C ASN A 35 -15.05 0.92 6.34
N GLY A 36 -13.99 0.20 5.95
CA GLY A 36 -13.51 -0.96 6.69
C GLY A 36 -13.12 -0.62 8.13
N ARG A 37 -13.22 -1.61 9.01
CA ARG A 37 -12.92 -1.49 10.45
C ARG A 37 -11.68 -2.25 10.87
N ILE A 38 -11.22 -3.17 10.03
CA ILE A 38 -10.02 -3.95 10.23
C ILE A 38 -9.35 -4.17 8.87
N PHE A 39 -8.03 -4.01 8.87
CA PHE A 39 -7.20 -4.09 7.68
C PHE A 39 -5.94 -4.90 7.99
N THR A 40 -5.52 -5.71 7.02
CA THR A 40 -4.24 -6.42 7.06
C THR A 40 -3.52 -6.20 5.73
N ARG A 41 -2.32 -5.62 5.79
CA ARG A 41 -1.40 -5.47 4.66
C ARG A 41 -0.45 -6.67 4.66
N LEU A 42 -0.46 -7.44 3.60
CA LEU A 42 0.52 -8.49 3.35
C LEU A 42 1.53 -7.98 2.34
N ALA A 43 2.81 -7.95 2.72
CA ALA A 43 3.91 -7.72 1.79
C ALA A 43 4.44 -9.06 1.28
N THR A 44 4.74 -9.13 -0.01
CA THR A 44 5.45 -10.24 -0.63
C THR A 44 6.90 -9.88 -0.85
N THR A 45 7.75 -10.89 -1.03
CA THR A 45 9.16 -10.67 -1.35
C THR A 45 9.36 -9.87 -2.63
N SER A 46 10.47 -9.13 -2.73
CA SER A 46 10.83 -8.32 -3.90
C SER A 46 11.02 -9.13 -5.20
N THR A 47 11.16 -10.46 -5.08
CA THR A 47 11.26 -11.38 -6.22
C THR A 47 9.90 -11.84 -6.74
N THR A 48 8.79 -11.48 -6.07
CA THR A 48 7.45 -11.87 -6.47
C THR A 48 7.03 -11.15 -7.74
N ASP A 49 6.63 -11.92 -8.76
CA ASP A 49 6.07 -11.36 -9.99
C ASP A 49 4.67 -10.77 -9.73
N PRO A 50 4.44 -9.46 -10.01
CA PRO A 50 3.12 -8.84 -9.87
C PRO A 50 2.00 -9.58 -10.62
N SER A 51 2.33 -10.23 -11.75
CA SER A 51 1.33 -10.99 -12.52
C SER A 51 0.87 -12.25 -11.78
N ALA A 52 1.79 -12.93 -11.10
CA ALA A 52 1.49 -14.10 -10.27
C ALA A 52 0.67 -13.70 -9.04
N LEU A 53 0.97 -12.54 -8.45
CA LEU A 53 0.24 -11.99 -7.31
C LEU A 53 -1.22 -11.68 -7.65
N VAL A 54 -1.45 -10.97 -8.76
CA VAL A 54 -2.81 -10.68 -9.25
C VAL A 54 -3.55 -11.97 -9.58
N ALA A 55 -2.88 -12.96 -10.18
CA ALA A 55 -3.50 -14.26 -10.48
C ALA A 55 -3.87 -15.03 -9.20
N ALA A 56 -3.04 -14.98 -8.15
CA ALA A 56 -3.34 -15.58 -6.85
C ALA A 56 -4.54 -14.89 -6.18
N ALA A 57 -4.56 -13.56 -6.15
CA ALA A 57 -5.68 -12.78 -5.61
C ALA A 57 -6.98 -13.04 -6.39
N ALA A 58 -6.91 -13.19 -7.71
CA ALA A 58 -8.09 -13.49 -8.53
C ALA A 58 -8.76 -14.84 -8.21
N LYS A 59 -8.02 -15.81 -7.64
CA LYS A 59 -8.60 -17.08 -7.16
C LYS A 59 -9.43 -16.90 -5.89
N VAL A 60 -9.06 -15.93 -5.06
CA VAL A 60 -9.76 -15.60 -3.82
C VAL A 60 -10.99 -14.73 -4.09
N GLY A 61 -10.88 -13.82 -5.05
CA GLY A 61 -11.91 -12.83 -5.37
C GLY A 61 -11.53 -11.45 -4.86
N ASP A 62 -12.28 -10.43 -5.27
CA ASP A 62 -12.03 -9.02 -4.92
C ASP A 62 -12.88 -8.54 -3.73
N THR A 63 -13.73 -9.40 -3.15
CA THR A 63 -14.77 -9.00 -2.20
C THR A 63 -14.26 -8.47 -0.86
N PHE A 64 -13.08 -8.93 -0.43
CA PHE A 64 -12.45 -8.58 0.85
C PHE A 64 -10.93 -8.37 0.72
N CYS A 65 -10.41 -8.39 -0.52
CA CYS A 65 -8.98 -8.17 -0.74
C CYS A 65 -8.70 -7.40 -2.03
N PHE A 66 -7.57 -6.70 -2.00
CA PHE A 66 -7.10 -5.81 -3.05
C PHE A 66 -5.60 -6.05 -3.26
N PRO A 67 -5.19 -6.65 -4.39
CA PRO A 67 -3.77 -6.78 -4.72
C PRO A 67 -3.20 -5.42 -5.12
N PHE A 68 -2.02 -5.10 -4.60
CA PHE A 68 -1.25 -3.92 -4.95
C PHE A 68 0.20 -4.33 -5.20
N ARG A 69 0.91 -3.66 -6.11
CA ARG A 69 2.37 -3.79 -6.36
C ARG A 69 2.98 -5.15 -5.95
N SER A 70 3.54 -5.22 -4.75
CA SER A 70 4.18 -6.39 -4.13
C SER A 70 3.45 -6.84 -2.86
N GLY A 71 2.12 -6.81 -2.84
CA GLY A 71 1.34 -7.18 -1.68
C GLY A 71 -0.17 -7.30 -1.89
N ILE A 72 -0.88 -7.68 -0.83
CA ILE A 72 -2.34 -7.78 -0.81
C ILE A 72 -2.85 -7.08 0.43
N LEU A 73 -3.82 -6.18 0.25
CA LEU A 73 -4.56 -5.57 1.32
C LEU A 73 -5.83 -6.39 1.55
N ILE A 74 -6.07 -6.80 2.79
CA ILE A 74 -7.30 -7.47 3.24
C ILE A 74 -8.07 -6.45 4.07
N PHE A 75 -9.39 -6.40 3.89
CA PHE A 75 -10.26 -5.42 4.55
C PHE A 75 -11.61 -6.02 4.88
N ASP A 76 -12.09 -5.75 6.10
CA ASP A 76 -13.40 -6.16 6.59
C ASP A 76 -14.03 -5.09 7.49
N GLY A 77 -15.35 -5.12 7.68
CA GLY A 77 -16.03 -4.29 8.69
C GLY A 77 -17.28 -3.53 8.26
N VAL A 78 -17.75 -3.70 7.01
CA VAL A 78 -19.04 -3.15 6.54
C VAL A 78 -19.96 -4.30 6.13
N GLY A 79 -21.18 -4.33 6.67
CA GLY A 79 -22.19 -5.34 6.32
C GLY A 79 -22.08 -6.68 7.06
N ALA A 80 -21.12 -6.83 7.97
CA ALA A 80 -21.23 -7.85 9.01
C ALA A 80 -22.42 -7.46 9.89
N ASP A 81 -23.44 -8.32 9.97
CA ASP A 81 -24.51 -8.20 10.96
C ASP A 81 -23.88 -7.89 12.32
N GLU A 82 -24.51 -7.05 13.15
CA GLU A 82 -23.93 -6.59 14.43
C GLU A 82 -23.56 -7.75 15.39
N ASP A 83 -24.01 -8.97 15.09
CA ASP A 83 -23.74 -10.23 15.79
C ASP A 83 -22.53 -11.04 15.24
N VAL A 84 -21.89 -10.61 14.15
CA VAL A 84 -20.73 -11.32 13.57
C VAL A 84 -19.43 -10.76 14.11
N ASP A 85 -18.58 -11.62 14.65
CA ASP A 85 -17.23 -11.25 15.03
C ASP A 85 -16.41 -10.93 13.77
N ILE A 86 -16.24 -9.63 13.53
CA ILE A 86 -15.49 -9.08 12.40
C ILE A 86 -14.04 -9.59 12.43
N ALA A 87 -13.48 -9.83 13.63
CA ALA A 87 -12.10 -10.33 13.75
C ALA A 87 -12.00 -11.78 13.26
N ASP A 88 -12.93 -12.65 13.65
CA ASP A 88 -12.95 -14.04 13.19
C ASP A 88 -13.10 -14.12 11.66
N THR A 89 -13.99 -13.29 11.10
CA THR A 89 -14.20 -13.21 9.63
C THR A 89 -12.93 -12.75 8.93
N HIS A 90 -12.30 -11.68 9.43
CA HIS A 90 -11.05 -11.15 8.88
C HIS A 90 -9.90 -12.15 8.98
N HIS A 91 -9.82 -12.93 10.05
CA HIS A 91 -8.83 -14.00 10.21
C HIS A 91 -9.06 -15.15 9.25
N GLU A 92 -10.30 -15.52 8.96
CA GLU A 92 -10.61 -16.49 7.91
C GLU A 92 -10.22 -15.98 6.52
N HIS A 93 -10.54 -14.72 6.20
CA HIS A 93 -10.10 -14.10 4.95
C HIS A 93 -8.58 -14.05 4.82
N PHE A 94 -7.88 -13.72 5.90
CA PHE A 94 -6.43 -13.80 5.99
C PHE A 94 -5.89 -15.21 5.72
N ARG A 95 -6.49 -16.25 6.32
CA ARG A 95 -6.10 -17.65 6.07
C ARG A 95 -6.29 -18.03 4.60
N VAL A 96 -7.42 -17.65 4.00
CA VAL A 96 -7.73 -17.93 2.59
C VAL A 96 -6.71 -17.26 1.66
N VAL A 97 -6.38 -15.99 1.90
CA VAL A 97 -5.36 -15.28 1.10
C VAL A 97 -3.98 -15.90 1.26
N CYS A 98 -3.55 -16.21 2.49
CA CYS A 98 -2.27 -16.86 2.73
C CYS A 98 -2.18 -18.23 2.03
N LEU A 99 -3.27 -19.00 2.03
CA LEU A 99 -3.31 -20.28 1.33
C LEU A 99 -3.17 -20.09 -0.19
N ALA A 100 -3.87 -19.11 -0.77
CA ALA A 100 -3.78 -18.81 -2.19
C ALA A 100 -2.38 -18.35 -2.62
N LEU A 101 -1.70 -17.55 -1.80
CA LEU A 101 -0.31 -17.14 -2.02
C LEU A 101 0.64 -18.34 -1.95
N LYS A 102 0.48 -19.18 -0.92
CA LYS A 102 1.28 -20.40 -0.76
C LYS A 102 1.12 -21.36 -1.94
N ASP A 103 -0.11 -21.58 -2.40
CA ASP A 103 -0.41 -22.43 -3.56
C ASP A 103 0.18 -21.87 -4.87
N ALA A 104 0.41 -20.56 -4.92
CA ALA A 104 1.09 -19.89 -6.03
C ALA A 104 2.63 -19.86 -5.87
N GLY A 105 3.19 -20.37 -4.77
CA GLY A 105 4.62 -20.31 -4.47
C GLY A 105 5.11 -18.89 -4.16
N ILE A 106 4.25 -18.03 -3.62
CA ILE A 106 4.55 -16.65 -3.26
C ILE A 106 4.86 -16.59 -1.76
N ASP A 107 6.05 -16.10 -1.43
CA ASP A 107 6.50 -15.92 -0.06
C ASP A 107 6.15 -14.51 0.46
N LEU A 108 5.81 -14.44 1.74
CA LEU A 108 5.55 -13.18 2.44
C LEU A 108 6.84 -12.59 2.99
N ASP A 109 7.01 -11.28 2.82
CA ASP A 109 7.95 -10.50 3.61
C ASP A 109 7.26 -10.08 4.91
N VAL A 110 7.50 -10.87 5.97
CA VAL A 110 6.86 -10.66 7.28
C VAL A 110 7.20 -9.30 7.88
N ALA A 111 8.37 -8.73 7.56
CA ALA A 111 8.78 -7.43 8.09
C ALA A 111 7.93 -6.28 7.51
N GLY A 112 7.47 -6.41 6.26
CA GLY A 112 6.60 -5.44 5.60
C GLY A 112 5.10 -5.66 5.84
N CYS A 113 4.71 -6.70 6.57
CA CYS A 113 3.31 -6.99 6.88
C CYS A 113 2.80 -6.13 8.05
N VAL A 114 1.55 -5.71 7.96
CA VAL A 114 0.82 -5.03 9.03
C VAL A 114 -0.50 -5.75 9.27
N PHE A 115 -0.77 -6.14 10.52
CA PHE A 115 -1.89 -7.00 10.87
C PHE A 115 -2.93 -6.25 11.70
N ASP A 116 -4.21 -6.49 11.39
CA ASP A 116 -5.38 -6.17 12.22
C ASP A 116 -5.45 -4.70 12.69
N VAL A 117 -5.05 -3.77 11.82
CA VAL A 117 -5.14 -2.34 12.12
C VAL A 117 -6.54 -1.83 11.84
N LYS A 118 -7.01 -0.91 12.69
CA LYS A 118 -8.37 -0.34 12.59
C LYS A 118 -8.50 0.83 11.62
N ASP A 119 -7.38 1.27 11.07
CA ASP A 119 -7.28 2.48 10.27
C ASP A 119 -6.45 2.15 9.02
N ILE A 120 -7.00 2.49 7.87
CA ILE A 120 -6.38 2.28 6.57
C ILE A 120 -5.05 3.03 6.42
N LEU A 121 -4.91 4.19 7.06
CA LEU A 121 -3.65 4.94 7.09
C LEU A 121 -2.56 4.15 7.83
N LYS A 122 -2.93 3.42 8.89
CA LYS A 122 -2.00 2.51 9.60
C LYS A 122 -1.66 1.26 8.79
N ALA A 123 -2.52 0.87 7.86
CA ALA A 123 -2.22 -0.14 6.85
C ALA A 123 -1.36 0.43 5.70
N GLY A 124 -0.98 1.71 5.77
CA GLY A 124 -0.12 2.39 4.80
C GLY A 124 -0.81 2.79 3.51
N PHE A 125 -2.12 3.06 3.56
CA PHE A 125 -2.86 3.51 2.39
C PHE A 125 -3.65 4.78 2.67
N GLN A 126 -3.64 5.68 1.70
CA GLN A 126 -4.64 6.72 1.58
C GLN A 126 -5.62 6.33 0.47
N LEU A 127 -6.92 6.37 0.78
CA LEU A 127 -7.98 6.03 -0.16
C LEU A 127 -8.80 7.26 -0.53
N ASP A 128 -9.26 7.30 -1.78
CA ASP A 128 -10.25 8.27 -2.24
C ASP A 128 -11.25 7.60 -3.21
N VAL A 129 -12.48 8.08 -3.22
CA VAL A 129 -13.51 7.55 -4.11
C VAL A 129 -13.50 8.32 -5.43
N LEU A 130 -13.43 7.60 -6.54
CA LEU A 130 -13.56 8.18 -7.87
C LEU A 130 -15.04 8.31 -8.25
N SER A 131 -15.36 9.28 -9.12
CA SER A 131 -16.72 9.49 -9.62
C SER A 131 -17.32 8.27 -10.33
N SER A 132 -16.49 7.33 -10.79
CA SER A 132 -16.89 6.05 -11.37
C SER A 132 -17.36 5.01 -10.35
N GLY A 133 -17.17 5.25 -9.04
CA GLY A 133 -17.37 4.26 -7.99
C GLY A 133 -16.16 3.34 -7.75
N SER A 134 -15.06 3.54 -8.50
CA SER A 134 -13.77 2.93 -8.21
C SER A 134 -13.09 3.63 -7.03
N VAL A 135 -12.10 2.98 -6.41
CA VAL A 135 -11.31 3.55 -5.33
C VAL A 135 -9.89 3.85 -5.84
N LEU A 136 -9.45 5.08 -5.66
CA LEU A 136 -8.05 5.47 -5.78
C LEU A 136 -7.34 5.03 -4.48
N ALA A 137 -6.30 4.22 -4.61
CA ALA A 137 -5.47 3.79 -3.49
C ALA A 137 -4.04 4.30 -3.70
N ILE A 138 -3.54 5.04 -2.73
CA ILE A 138 -2.16 5.55 -2.69
C ILE A 138 -1.42 4.75 -1.63
N ASP A 139 -0.43 3.96 -2.05
CA ASP A 139 0.49 3.24 -1.16
C ASP A 139 1.48 4.24 -0.55
N LEU A 140 1.46 4.34 0.78
CA LEU A 140 2.28 5.27 1.56
C LEU A 140 3.57 4.64 2.10
N MET A 141 3.70 3.32 2.07
CA MET A 141 4.92 2.64 2.53
C MET A 141 6.00 2.56 1.45
N ASP A 142 5.74 3.11 0.26
CA ASP A 142 6.74 3.31 -0.78
C ASP A 142 7.50 4.61 -0.52
N GLY A 143 8.48 4.57 0.38
CA GLY A 143 9.21 5.78 0.79
C GLY A 143 10.46 5.60 1.64
N GLU A 144 10.77 4.41 2.11
CA GLU A 144 11.99 4.17 2.91
C GLU A 144 13.20 3.86 1.99
N GLU A 145 13.53 4.77 1.09
CA GLU A 145 14.94 5.10 0.90
C GLU A 145 15.15 6.34 1.77
N GLU A 146 15.39 6.12 3.07
CA GLU A 146 15.98 7.15 3.93
C GLU A 146 17.27 7.60 3.23
N SER A 147 17.22 8.73 2.52
CA SER A 147 18.42 9.49 2.23
C SER A 147 18.91 10.02 3.56
N ASP A 148 19.78 9.25 4.18
CA ASP A 148 20.53 9.56 5.39
C ASP A 148 21.49 10.72 5.04
N ASP A 149 20.93 11.93 4.95
CA ASP A 149 21.65 13.18 4.69
C ASP A 149 21.40 14.16 5.85
N ASP A 150 21.49 13.64 7.08
CA ASP A 150 21.76 14.47 8.26
C ASP A 150 23.28 14.70 8.37
N GLU A 151 23.80 15.60 7.54
CA GLU A 151 25.16 16.13 7.68
C GLU A 151 25.28 16.90 9.02
N ASP A 152 25.90 16.25 10.02
CA ASP A 152 26.68 16.80 11.15
C ASP A 152 26.44 18.27 11.55
N LEU A 153 25.36 18.56 12.29
CA LEU A 153 25.12 19.87 12.93
C LEU A 153 25.77 20.05 14.32
N GLU A 154 26.56 19.07 14.80
CA GLU A 154 27.27 19.15 16.09
C GLU A 154 28.65 19.83 16.01
N ALA A 155 29.06 20.35 14.85
CA ALA A 155 30.30 21.12 14.72
C ALA A 155 30.17 22.60 15.14
N SER A 156 28.95 23.14 15.28
CA SER A 156 28.73 24.58 15.51
C SER A 156 28.60 25.00 16.98
N LEU A 157 28.36 24.08 17.92
CA LEU A 157 28.26 24.41 19.35
C LEU A 157 29.63 24.55 20.04
N ALA A 158 30.67 23.87 19.55
CA ALA A 158 32.02 23.95 20.13
C ALA A 158 32.71 25.30 19.86
N ALA A 159 32.34 26.00 18.78
CA ALA A 159 32.89 27.31 18.44
C ALA A 159 32.35 28.46 19.29
N LEU A 160 31.14 28.33 19.84
CA LEU A 160 30.50 29.35 20.68
C LEU A 160 30.95 29.32 22.15
N VAL A 161 31.45 28.18 22.65
CA VAL A 161 31.87 28.05 24.06
C VAL A 161 33.29 28.53 24.35
N SER A 162 34.14 28.74 23.33
CA SER A 162 35.55 29.13 23.51
C SER A 162 35.83 30.63 23.31
N GLY A 163 34.82 31.48 23.22
CA GLY A 163 35.01 32.83 22.67
C GLY A 163 34.27 33.99 23.34
N SER A 164 34.31 34.15 24.67
CA SER A 164 34.17 35.50 25.25
C SER A 164 34.78 35.60 26.65
N GLY A 165 35.64 36.59 26.86
CA GLY A 165 36.22 36.86 28.18
C GLY A 165 37.50 37.68 28.25
N THR A 166 37.89 38.45 27.23
CA THR A 166 38.90 39.51 27.40
C THR A 166 38.25 40.66 28.16
N SER A 167 38.58 40.83 29.45
CA SER A 167 38.30 42.07 30.16
C SER A 167 39.58 42.87 30.30
N ILE A 168 39.55 44.06 29.71
CA ILE A 168 40.55 45.12 29.77
C ILE A 168 40.25 45.97 30.99
N SER A 169 41.22 46.11 31.90
CA SER A 169 41.66 47.30 32.66
C SER A 169 42.27 46.88 33.99
#